data_AF-A0A0C5FYS8-F1
#
_entry.id   AF-A0A0C5FYS8-F1
#
_cell.length_a   1.000
_cell.length_b   1.000
_cell.length_c   1.000
_cell.angle_alpha   90.00
_cell.angle_beta   90.00
_cell.angle_gamma   90.00
#
_symmetry.space_group_name_H-M   'P 1'
#
loop_
_entity.id
_entity.type
_entity.pdbx_description
1 polymer ?
#
loop_
_entity_poly.entity_id
_entity_poly.type
_entity_poly.pdbx_seq_one_letter_code
_entity_poly.pdbx_strand_id
1 'polypeptide(L)' 'MAVLAKRLGFPVALVGTAFDTAEAVLLAEDGDILLYGDAGFQRVANGFDSAVRAVVTGDWDKTYF' A
#
# COMPACT_ATOMS: atom_id res chain seq x y z
N MET A 1 -5.02 2.87 14.92
CA MET A 1 -4.29 1.74 14.32
C MET A 1 -4.64 0.39 14.95
N ALA A 2 -4.66 0.23 16.29
CA ALA A 2 -4.99 -1.04 16.94
C ALA A 2 -6.31 -1.71 16.48
N VAL A 3 -7.35 -0.92 16.21
CA VAL A 3 -8.63 -1.43 15.66
C VAL A 3 -8.48 -1.98 14.23
N LEU A 4 -7.67 -1.35 13.39
CA LEU A 4 -7.43 -1.80 12.01
C LEU A 4 -6.57 -3.06 11.99
N ALA A 5 -5.50 -3.09 12.80
CA ALA A 5 -4.67 -4.28 12.97
C ALA A 5 -5.50 -5.48 13.47
N LYS A 6 -6.43 -5.24 14.41
CA LYS A 6 -7.35 -6.28 14.90
C LYS A 6 -8.30 -6.80 13.81
N ARG A 7 -8.74 -5.95 12.88
CA ARG A 7 -9.64 -6.34 11.77
C ARG A 7 -8.91 -7.09 10.66
N LEU A 8 -7.66 -6.73 10.39
CA LEU A 8 -6.81 -7.36 9.38
C LEU A 8 -6.14 -8.66 9.87
N GLY A 9 -5.96 -8.81 11.18
CA GLY A 9 -5.28 -9.96 11.77
C GLY A 9 -3.75 -9.84 11.78
N PHE A 10 -3.20 -8.71 11.35
CA PHE A 10 -1.77 -8.41 11.34
C PHE A 10 -1.51 -6.90 11.58
N PRO A 11 -0.29 -6.51 12.02
CA PRO A 11 0.06 -5.11 12.24
C PRO A 11 0.05 -4.28 10.95
N VAL A 12 -0.41 -3.03 11.05
CA VAL A 12 -0.35 -2.04 9.97
C VAL A 12 0.00 -0.65 10.52
N ALA A 13 0.71 0.14 9.71
CA ALA A 13 1.07 1.53 10.00
C ALA A 13 0.35 2.48 9.03
N LEU A 14 -0.18 3.60 9.53
CA LEU A 14 -0.69 4.68 8.69
C LEU A 14 0.50 5.47 8.13
N VAL A 15 0.59 5.57 6.81
CA VAL A 15 1.68 6.27 6.12
C VAL A 15 1.21 7.48 5.32
N GLY A 16 -0.09 7.65 5.14
CA GLY A 16 -0.65 8.84 4.50
C GLY A 16 -2.13 8.74 4.18
N THR A 17 -2.57 9.62 3.28
CA THR A 17 -3.94 9.70 2.79
C THR A 17 -3.92 9.83 1.27
N ALA A 18 -4.76 9.08 0.57
CA ALA A 18 -4.95 9.22 -0.87
C ALA A 18 -5.59 10.59 -1.18
N PHE A 19 -5.07 11.30 -2.18
CA PHE A 19 -5.46 12.68 -2.46
C PHE A 19 -6.93 12.84 -2.87
N ASP A 20 -7.42 11.97 -3.75
CA ASP A 20 -8.75 12.12 -4.36
C ASP A 20 -9.85 11.47 -3.52
N THR A 21 -9.58 10.29 -2.96
CA THR A 21 -10.57 9.50 -2.21
C THR A 21 -10.54 9.75 -0.71
N ALA A 22 -9.55 10.48 -0.20
CA ALA A 22 -9.28 10.67 1.23
C ALA A 22 -9.12 9.36 2.02
N GLU A 23 -8.86 8.24 1.34
CA GLU A 23 -8.65 6.94 1.98
C GLU A 23 -7.32 6.90 2.73
N ALA A 24 -7.30 6.19 3.86
CA ALA A 24 -6.07 5.97 4.60
C ALA A 24 -5.15 5.02 3.82
N VAL A 25 -3.89 5.42 3.65
CA VAL A 25 -2.83 4.57 3.08
C VAL A 25 -2.13 3.87 4.23
N LEU A 26 -2.17 2.54 4.24
CA LEU A 26 -1.58 1.70 5.28
C LEU A 26 -0.45 0.85 4.71
N LEU A 27 0.65 0.75 5.46
CA LEU A 27 1.76 -0.17 5.21
C LEU A 27 1.64 -1.39 6.13
N ALA A 28 1.58 -2.58 5.54
CA ALA A 28 1.59 -3.85 6.25
C ALA A 28 3.02 -4.33 6.57
N GLU A 29 3.14 -5.27 7.52
CA GLU A 29 4.43 -5.83 7.94
C GLU A 29 5.17 -6.55 6.79
N ASP A 30 4.44 -7.13 5.83
CA ASP A 30 4.99 -7.79 4.65
C ASP A 30 5.35 -6.82 3.51
N GLY A 31 5.20 -5.51 3.72
CA GLY A 31 5.51 -4.48 2.75
C GLY A 31 4.36 -4.13 1.80
N ASP A 32 3.19 -4.74 1.95
CA ASP A 32 2.02 -4.38 1.15
C ASP A 32 1.47 -2.99 1.50
N ILE A 33 0.91 -2.33 0.48
CA ILE A 33 0.10 -1.13 0.65
C ILE A 33 -1.38 -1.48 0.56
N LEU A 34 -2.13 -1.02 1.57
CA LEU A 34 -3.58 -1.12 1.65
C LEU A 34 -4.20 0.27 1.64
N LEU A 35 -5.33 0.44 0.97
CA LEU A 35 -6.24 1.55 1.17
C LEU A 35 -7.35 1.13 2.13
N TYR A 36 -7.72 2.03 3.03
CA TYR A 36 -8.84 1.85 3.93
C TYR A 36 -9.76 3.07 3.93
N GLY A 37 -11.03 2.83 3.62
CA GLY A 37 -12.08 3.85 3.60
C GLY A 37 -13.47 3.22 3.69
N ASP A 38 -14.47 3.91 3.13
CA ASP A 38 -15.87 3.47 3.20
C ASP A 38 -16.11 2.11 2.52
N ALA A 39 -15.33 1.79 1.50
CA ALA A 39 -15.38 0.50 0.79
C ALA A 39 -14.67 -0.65 1.55
N GLY A 40 -14.10 -0.38 2.73
CA GLY A 40 -13.32 -1.35 3.50
C GLY A 40 -11.85 -1.36 3.10
N PHE A 41 -11.20 -2.54 3.21
CA PHE A 41 -9.78 -2.70 2.88
C PHE A 41 -9.61 -3.09 1.41
N GLN A 42 -8.74 -2.38 0.71
CA GLN A 42 -8.35 -2.69 -0.66
C GLN A 42 -6.82 -2.82 -0.75
N ARG A 43 -6.35 -3.91 -1.34
CA ARG A 43 -4.92 -4.11 -1.61
C ARG A 43 -4.60 -3.46 -2.96
N VAL A 44 -3.70 -2.48 -2.97
CA VAL A 44 -3.47 -1.65 -4.17
C VAL A 44 -2.72 -2.40 -5.27
N ALA A 45 -1.68 -3.14 -4.91
CA ALA A 45 -0.99 -4.05 -5.83
C ALA A 45 -0.05 -4.96 -5.04
N ASN A 46 0.04 -6.23 -5.45
CA ASN A 46 1.21 -7.04 -5.11
C ASN A 46 2.45 -6.43 -5.81
N GLY A 47 3.55 -6.24 -5.09
CA GLY A 47 4.79 -5.72 -5.69
C GLY A 47 4.91 -4.20 -5.78
N PHE A 48 4.14 -3.42 -5.00
CA PHE A 48 4.35 -1.96 -4.88
C PHE A 48 5.78 -1.62 -4.45
N ASP A 49 6.33 -2.34 -3.47
CA ASP A 49 7.75 -2.20 -3.10
C ASP A 49 8.68 -2.46 -4.29
N SER A 50 8.43 -3.53 -5.05
CA SER A 50 9.20 -3.86 -6.25
C SER A 50 9.09 -2.75 -7.31
N ALA A 51 7.91 -2.16 -7.50
CA ALA A 51 7.68 -1.06 -8.43
C ALA A 51 8.41 0.23 -7.99
N VAL A 52 8.29 0.61 -6.71
CA VAL A 52 9.00 1.78 -6.16
C VAL A 52 10.51 1.57 -6.24
N ARG A 53 11.00 0.39 -5.88
CA ARG A 53 12.42 0.04 -5.97
C ARG A 53 12.90 0.15 -7.41
N ALA A 54 12.19 -0.42 -8.38
CA ALA A 54 12.52 -0.35 -9.80
C ALA A 54 12.57 1.10 -10.32
N VAL A 55 11.68 1.97 -9.85
CA VAL A 55 11.69 3.42 -10.18
C VAL A 55 12.91 4.12 -9.57
N VAL A 56 13.19 3.90 -8.28
CA VAL A 56 14.28 4.58 -7.54
C VAL A 56 15.65 4.11 -8.02
N THR A 57 15.82 2.82 -8.31
CA THR A 57 17.09 2.25 -8.79
C THR A 57 17.27 2.41 -10.30
N GLY A 58 16.21 2.80 -11.02
CA GLY A 58 16.19 2.81 -12.48
C GLY A 58 16.15 1.41 -13.11
N ASP A 59 15.93 0.37 -12.31
CA ASP A 59 15.92 -1.05 -12.68
C ASP A 59 14.49 -1.51 -13.00
N TRP A 60 13.85 -0.84 -13.95
CA TRP A 60 12.53 -1.21 -14.46
C TRP A 60 12.63 -1.68 -15.90
N ASP A 61 11.91 -2.76 -16.21
CA ASP A 61 11.84 -3.31 -17.57
C ASP A 61 11.06 -2.34 -18.48
N LYS A 62 11.78 -1.70 -19.40
CA LYS A 62 11.24 -0.73 -20.37
C LYS A 62 10.79 -1.37 -21.66
N THR A 63 10.85 -2.69 -21.79
CA THR A 63 10.57 -3.39 -23.06
C THR A 63 9.15 -3.17 -23.57
N TYR A 64 8.23 -2.71 -22.71
CA TYR A 64 6.83 -2.45 -23.03
C TYR A 64 6.43 -0.96 -23.01
N PHE A 65 7.39 -0.02 -23.02
CA PHE A 65 7.15 1.44 -23.15
C PHE A 65 7.68 2.00 -24.47
#